data_AF-A0A6Q2XVA0-F1
#
_entry.id   AF-A0A6Q2XVA0-F1
#
_cell.length_a   1.000
_cell.length_b   1.000
_cell.length_c   1.000
_cell.angle_alpha   90.00
_cell.angle_beta   90.00
_cell.angle_gamma   90.00
#
_symmetry.space_group_name_H-M   'P 1'
#
loop_
_entity.id
_entity.type
_entity.pdbx_description
1 polymer ?
#
loop_
_entity_poly.entity_id
_entity_poly.type
_entity_poly.pdbx_seq_one_letter_code
_entity_poly.pdbx_strand_id
1 'polypeptide(L)'
;MAMKKVLIVYAHQSAGSFNAAAKDAAVEVLTAQGCQVEVSDLYAMKFNPSATADDITGEVKDAEHFHYGEETMLAWKEGRLSADLTEEQRKLSAADVVIFQFPMYWFTVPAIMKGWIDRVLTMGFAYTSEQRYSQGIFKEKTAMLSFTTGSSESMFSSNGINGDINITLWPLQNGILHYCGFQVLAPQIFWAPHHISSEARSTMLEAWRTRLQGLLGEMPLSFTPSDSFDCERGFQLKEVIEEKHKSEDFGLTVGTHLGKRIPPNSQIKSGV
;
A
#
# COMPACT_ATOMS: atom_id res chain seq x y z
N MET A 1 -6.96 -25.24 -7.79
CA MET A 1 -6.01 -24.11 -7.73
C MET A 1 -5.43 -24.06 -6.33
N ALA A 2 -4.19 -23.58 -6.15
CA ALA A 2 -3.62 -23.41 -4.82
C ALA A 2 -4.45 -22.40 -4.01
N MET A 3 -4.65 -22.66 -2.71
CA MET A 3 -5.36 -21.77 -1.80
C MET A 3 -4.62 -20.43 -1.68
N LYS A 4 -5.29 -19.33 -2.01
CA LYS A 4 -4.72 -17.97 -1.89
C LYS A 4 -4.68 -17.52 -0.44
N LYS A 5 -3.61 -16.85 -0.05
CA LYS A 5 -3.43 -16.25 1.28
C LYS A 5 -3.60 -14.74 1.21
N VAL A 6 -4.41 -14.18 2.10
CA VAL A 6 -4.67 -12.74 2.18
C VAL A 6 -4.27 -12.24 3.55
N LEU A 7 -3.49 -11.15 3.59
CA LEU A 7 -3.22 -10.38 4.80
C LEU A 7 -4.05 -9.10 4.75
N ILE A 8 -4.85 -8.84 5.79
CA ILE A 8 -5.53 -7.56 5.98
C ILE A 8 -4.84 -6.81 7.11
N VAL A 9 -4.17 -5.70 6.80
CA VAL A 9 -3.60 -4.78 7.78
C VAL A 9 -4.65 -3.72 8.09
N TYR A 10 -5.18 -3.72 9.32
CA TYR A 10 -6.33 -2.91 9.71
C TYR A 10 -5.96 -1.91 10.80
N ALA A 11 -6.31 -0.64 10.59
CA ALA A 11 -6.00 0.45 11.53
C ALA A 11 -7.24 1.28 11.87
N HIS A 12 -8.08 0.78 12.79
CA HIS A 12 -9.13 1.60 13.42
C HIS A 12 -9.49 1.07 14.83
N GLN A 13 -9.72 1.97 15.79
CA GLN A 13 -9.86 1.62 17.21
C GLN A 13 -11.22 1.00 17.58
N SER A 14 -12.26 1.35 16.83
CA SER A 14 -13.64 0.92 17.12
C SER A 14 -14.11 -0.22 16.23
N ALA A 15 -14.58 -1.30 16.86
CA ALA A 15 -15.26 -2.42 16.22
C ALA A 15 -16.63 -2.04 15.63
N GLY A 16 -17.25 -0.94 16.09
CA GLY A 16 -18.50 -0.42 15.53
C GLY A 16 -18.30 0.55 14.35
N SER A 17 -17.06 0.70 13.88
CA SER A 17 -16.76 1.64 12.80
C SER A 17 -17.12 1.08 11.42
N PHE A 18 -17.29 1.98 10.45
CA PHE A 18 -17.44 1.56 9.04
C PHE A 18 -16.18 0.84 8.53
N ASN A 19 -15.00 1.21 9.01
CA ASN A 19 -13.75 0.51 8.68
C ASN A 19 -13.75 -0.93 9.19
N ALA A 20 -14.25 -1.17 10.40
CA ALA A 20 -14.42 -2.52 10.94
C ALA A 20 -15.37 -3.34 10.05
N ALA A 21 -16.52 -2.78 9.69
CA ALA A 21 -17.49 -3.43 8.80
C ALA A 21 -16.91 -3.74 7.41
N ALA A 22 -16.11 -2.84 6.82
CA ALA A 22 -15.45 -3.07 5.55
C ALA A 22 -14.38 -4.18 5.63
N LYS A 23 -13.61 -4.22 6.73
CA LYS A 23 -12.66 -5.31 7.04
C LYS A 23 -13.39 -6.63 7.23
N ASP A 24 -14.48 -6.66 8.00
CA ASP A 24 -15.28 -7.86 8.25
C ASP A 24 -15.88 -8.41 6.95
N ALA A 25 -16.42 -7.54 6.09
CA ALA A 25 -16.90 -7.92 4.77
C ALA A 25 -15.80 -8.56 3.90
N ALA A 26 -14.57 -8.03 3.95
CA ALA A 26 -13.43 -8.61 3.25
C ALA A 26 -13.05 -9.99 3.78
N VAL A 27 -12.99 -10.16 5.11
CA VAL A 27 -12.73 -11.47 5.73
C VAL A 27 -13.80 -12.48 5.31
N GLU A 28 -15.08 -12.11 5.43
CA GLU A 28 -16.23 -12.95 5.10
C GLU A 28 -16.17 -13.44 3.64
N VAL A 29 -16.10 -12.50 2.69
CA VAL A 29 -16.19 -12.82 1.25
C VAL A 29 -14.95 -13.57 0.76
N LEU A 30 -13.74 -13.21 1.21
CA LEU A 30 -12.52 -13.88 0.77
C LEU A 30 -12.40 -15.28 1.37
N THR A 31 -12.81 -15.47 2.63
CA THR A 31 -12.87 -16.79 3.25
C THR A 31 -13.90 -17.68 2.54
N ALA A 32 -15.08 -17.13 2.19
CA ALA A 32 -16.10 -17.86 1.44
C ALA A 32 -15.64 -18.29 0.04
N GLN A 33 -14.70 -17.54 -0.57
CA GLN A 33 -14.03 -17.91 -1.81
C GLN A 33 -12.90 -18.95 -1.64
N GLY A 34 -12.68 -19.43 -0.42
CA GLY A 34 -11.63 -20.41 -0.10
C GLY A 34 -10.24 -19.80 0.08
N CYS A 35 -10.12 -18.50 0.33
CA CYS A 35 -8.84 -17.91 0.74
C CYS A 35 -8.56 -18.18 2.22
N GLN A 36 -7.28 -18.31 2.59
CA GLN A 36 -6.85 -18.20 3.97
C GLN A 36 -6.60 -16.73 4.30
N VAL A 37 -7.39 -16.16 5.21
CA VAL A 37 -7.30 -14.74 5.58
C VAL A 37 -6.67 -14.59 6.96
N GLU A 38 -5.58 -13.84 7.06
CA GLU A 38 -4.99 -13.38 8.32
C GLU A 38 -5.23 -11.87 8.48
N VAL A 39 -5.46 -11.42 9.72
CA VAL A 39 -5.71 -10.01 10.02
C VAL A 39 -4.68 -9.50 11.03
N SER A 40 -4.05 -8.38 10.71
CA SER A 40 -3.25 -7.59 11.65
C SER A 40 -4.05 -6.37 12.07
N ASP A 41 -4.83 -6.51 13.14
CA ASP A 41 -5.55 -5.40 13.78
C ASP A 41 -4.58 -4.64 14.67
N LEU A 42 -4.02 -3.55 14.13
CA LEU A 42 -2.92 -2.82 14.75
C LEU A 42 -3.29 -2.25 16.13
N TYR A 43 -4.54 -1.84 16.31
CA TYR A 43 -5.01 -1.31 17.60
C TYR A 43 -5.27 -2.43 18.61
N ALA A 44 -5.90 -3.53 18.19
CA ALA A 44 -6.11 -4.68 19.08
C ALA A 44 -4.77 -5.32 19.51
N MET A 45 -3.78 -5.34 18.61
CA MET A 45 -2.41 -5.80 18.88
C MET A 45 -1.61 -4.84 19.76
N LYS A 46 -2.08 -3.59 19.96
CA LYS A 46 -1.30 -2.51 20.57
C LYS A 46 0.07 -2.35 19.88
N PHE A 47 0.07 -2.42 18.55
CA PHE A 47 1.30 -2.38 17.75
C PHE A 47 2.09 -1.11 18.07
N ASN A 48 3.37 -1.25 18.44
CA ASN A 48 4.25 -0.12 18.66
C ASN A 48 4.60 0.52 17.31
N PRO A 49 4.25 1.79 17.04
CA PRO A 49 4.53 2.39 15.74
C PRO A 49 5.92 3.03 15.62
N SER A 50 6.69 3.08 16.72
CA SER A 50 7.98 3.76 16.74
C SER A 50 9.09 2.83 16.27
N ALA A 51 9.75 3.17 15.16
CA ALA A 51 10.97 2.51 14.69
C ALA A 51 12.15 2.95 15.57
N THR A 52 12.69 2.04 16.38
CA THR A 52 13.78 2.32 17.34
C THR A 52 14.77 1.16 17.41
N ALA A 53 15.87 1.32 18.15
CA ALA A 53 16.80 0.23 18.41
C ALA A 53 16.14 -0.97 19.14
N ASP A 54 14.99 -0.79 19.77
CA ASP A 54 14.24 -1.86 20.46
C ASP A 54 13.66 -2.90 19.48
N ASP A 55 13.65 -2.60 18.18
CA ASP A 55 13.29 -3.53 17.12
C ASP A 55 14.34 -4.63 16.90
N ILE A 56 15.50 -4.50 17.53
CA ILE A 56 16.65 -5.40 17.41
C ILE A 56 16.90 -6.06 18.76
N THR A 57 16.97 -7.38 18.76
CA THR A 57 17.38 -8.17 19.91
C THR A 57 18.90 -8.35 19.94
N GLY A 58 19.48 -8.22 21.13
CA GLY A 58 20.93 -8.26 21.31
C GLY A 58 21.61 -6.93 21.00
N GLU A 59 22.90 -6.98 20.68
CA GLU A 59 23.70 -5.80 20.37
C GLU A 59 23.46 -5.32 18.92
N VAL A 60 23.48 -4.00 18.75
CA VAL A 60 23.55 -3.34 17.44
C VAL A 60 25.02 -3.18 17.05
N LYS A 61 25.30 -3.06 15.75
CA LYS A 61 26.68 -2.99 15.24
C LYS A 61 27.38 -1.68 15.63
N ASP A 62 26.68 -0.55 15.57
CA ASP A 62 27.18 0.76 15.95
C ASP A 62 26.13 1.54 16.75
N ALA A 63 26.18 1.42 18.08
CA ALA A 63 25.26 2.10 18.98
C ALA A 63 25.51 3.61 19.05
N GLU A 64 26.74 4.08 18.79
CA GLU A 64 27.07 5.50 18.82
C GLU A 64 26.53 6.23 17.58
N HIS A 65 26.52 5.55 16.43
CA HIS A 65 26.00 6.05 15.16
C HIS A 65 24.89 5.14 14.61
N PHE A 66 23.83 4.97 15.40
CA PHE A 66 22.75 4.06 15.04
C PHE A 66 22.06 4.43 13.71
N HIS A 67 22.18 3.53 12.72
CA HIS A 67 21.53 3.65 11.42
C HIS A 67 20.45 2.58 11.27
N TYR A 68 19.20 2.94 11.59
CA TYR A 68 18.06 2.01 11.65
C TYR A 68 17.96 1.06 10.43
N GLY A 69 18.11 1.58 9.21
CA GLY A 69 18.01 0.76 7.99
C GLY A 69 19.08 -0.33 7.90
N GLU A 70 20.35 0.01 8.17
CA GLU A 70 21.46 -0.96 8.10
C GLU A 70 21.41 -1.96 9.25
N GLU A 71 21.12 -1.47 10.46
CA GLU A 71 21.03 -2.26 11.68
C GLU A 71 19.88 -3.28 11.61
N THR A 72 18.69 -2.85 11.17
CA THR A 72 17.55 -3.76 10.98
C THR A 72 17.75 -4.74 9.83
N MET A 73 18.46 -4.36 8.76
CA MET A 73 18.84 -5.31 7.71
C MET A 73 19.77 -6.40 8.26
N LEU A 74 20.77 -6.02 9.07
CA LEU A 74 21.67 -6.99 9.70
C LEU A 74 20.92 -7.90 10.67
N ALA A 75 20.10 -7.30 11.55
CA ALA A 75 19.26 -8.05 12.48
C ALA A 75 18.31 -9.00 11.76
N TRP A 76 17.72 -8.61 10.63
CA TRP A 76 16.89 -9.48 9.81
C TRP A 76 17.66 -10.69 9.27
N LYS A 77 18.86 -10.48 8.71
CA LYS A 77 19.73 -11.56 8.18
C LYS A 77 20.12 -12.56 9.27
N GLU A 78 20.27 -12.09 10.50
CA GLU A 78 20.71 -12.88 11.64
C GLU A 78 19.54 -13.44 12.48
N GLY A 79 18.29 -13.15 12.11
CA GLY A 79 17.11 -13.61 12.84
C GLY A 79 16.94 -12.94 14.22
N ARG A 80 17.40 -11.70 14.36
CA ARG A 80 17.42 -10.92 15.60
C ARG A 80 16.40 -9.78 15.65
N LEU A 81 15.48 -9.67 14.69
CA LEU A 81 14.38 -8.72 14.81
C LEU A 81 13.47 -9.08 15.99
N SER A 82 12.80 -8.09 16.56
CA SER A 82 11.80 -8.29 17.61
C SER A 82 10.69 -9.25 17.14
N ALA A 83 10.07 -9.94 18.10
CA ALA A 83 9.11 -11.00 17.79
C ALA A 83 7.86 -10.49 17.07
N ASP A 84 7.41 -9.26 17.38
CA ASP A 84 6.28 -8.63 16.71
C ASP A 84 6.59 -8.32 15.23
N LEU A 85 7.79 -7.81 14.91
CA LEU A 85 8.23 -7.61 13.52
C LEU A 85 8.33 -8.93 12.77
N THR A 86 8.96 -9.92 13.38
CA THR A 86 9.15 -11.24 12.77
C THR A 86 7.81 -11.89 12.42
N GLU A 87 6.80 -11.76 13.29
CA GLU A 87 5.45 -12.27 13.03
C GLU A 87 4.75 -11.53 11.89
N GLU A 88 4.84 -10.20 11.81
CA GLU A 88 4.25 -9.44 10.71
C GLU A 88 4.95 -9.73 9.38
N GLN A 89 6.27 -9.89 9.38
CA GLN A 89 7.03 -10.31 8.21
C GLN A 89 6.69 -11.74 7.77
N ARG A 90 6.40 -12.65 8.70
CA ARG A 90 5.89 -14.00 8.39
C ARG A 90 4.56 -13.93 7.66
N LYS A 91 3.60 -13.15 8.17
CA LYS A 91 2.29 -12.95 7.53
C LYS A 91 2.44 -12.39 6.12
N LEU A 92 3.26 -11.35 5.96
CA LEU A 92 3.50 -10.70 4.67
C LEU A 92 4.17 -11.64 3.66
N SER A 93 5.15 -12.43 4.13
CA SER A 93 5.82 -13.46 3.32
C SER A 93 4.84 -14.52 2.82
N ALA A 94 3.90 -14.92 3.67
CA ALA A 94 2.89 -15.93 3.35
C ALA A 94 1.78 -15.40 2.42
N ALA A 95 1.45 -14.11 2.48
CA ALA A 95 0.34 -13.52 1.73
C ALA A 95 0.61 -13.43 0.22
N ASP A 96 -0.38 -13.78 -0.59
CA ASP A 96 -0.44 -13.45 -2.02
C ASP A 96 -1.01 -12.04 -2.24
N VAL A 97 -1.97 -11.65 -1.38
CA VAL A 97 -2.68 -10.37 -1.46
C VAL A 97 -2.61 -9.65 -0.12
N VAL A 98 -2.35 -8.34 -0.14
CA VAL A 98 -2.30 -7.49 1.04
C VAL A 98 -3.32 -6.36 0.92
N ILE A 99 -4.25 -6.26 1.87
CA ILE A 99 -5.26 -5.20 1.92
C ILE A 99 -4.96 -4.30 3.12
N PHE A 100 -4.78 -3.01 2.88
CA PHE A 100 -4.65 -2.01 3.94
C PHE A 100 -6.00 -1.35 4.18
N GLN A 101 -6.65 -1.64 5.32
CA GLN A 101 -7.93 -1.05 5.70
C GLN A 101 -7.74 0.07 6.73
N PHE A 102 -8.12 1.31 6.40
CA PHE A 102 -7.91 2.45 7.30
C PHE A 102 -8.83 3.65 7.03
N PRO A 103 -9.09 4.52 8.01
CA PRO A 103 -9.55 5.88 7.74
C PRO A 103 -8.40 6.75 7.24
N MET A 104 -8.61 7.53 6.16
CA MET A 104 -7.64 8.52 5.72
C MET A 104 -7.49 9.60 6.80
N TYR A 105 -6.29 9.75 7.34
CA TYR A 105 -5.91 10.82 8.27
C TYR A 105 -4.85 11.69 7.62
N TRP A 106 -5.08 13.00 7.59
CA TRP A 106 -4.13 13.97 7.02
C TRP A 106 -3.61 13.57 5.63
N PHE A 107 -4.54 13.20 4.73
CA PHE A 107 -4.22 12.81 3.35
C PHE A 107 -3.31 11.58 3.22
N THR A 108 -3.21 10.77 4.28
CA THR A 108 -2.40 9.56 4.33
C THR A 108 -3.01 8.51 5.27
N VAL A 109 -2.24 7.47 5.61
CA VAL A 109 -2.60 6.41 6.56
C VAL A 109 -2.52 6.90 8.01
N PRO A 110 -3.26 6.29 8.96
CA PRO A 110 -3.08 6.56 10.39
C PRO A 110 -1.64 6.32 10.84
N ALA A 111 -1.17 7.08 11.83
CA ALA A 111 0.20 6.99 12.33
C ALA A 111 0.60 5.55 12.74
N ILE A 112 -0.33 4.77 13.32
CA ILE A 112 -0.06 3.37 13.68
C ILE A 112 0.23 2.48 12.47
N MET A 113 -0.47 2.73 11.34
CA MET A 113 -0.24 2.02 10.09
C MET A 113 1.04 2.49 9.42
N LYS A 114 1.36 3.79 9.49
CA LYS A 114 2.65 4.30 9.02
C LYS A 114 3.81 3.68 9.80
N GLY A 115 3.69 3.56 11.12
CA GLY A 115 4.66 2.87 11.96
C GLY A 115 4.79 1.38 11.63
N TRP A 116 3.68 0.70 11.30
CA TRP A 116 3.72 -0.67 10.79
C TRP A 116 4.50 -0.76 9.48
N ILE A 117 4.25 0.16 8.55
CA ILE A 117 5.01 0.26 7.30
C ILE A 117 6.50 0.45 7.58
N ASP A 118 6.86 1.38 8.46
CA ASP A 118 8.26 1.72 8.77
C ASP A 118 9.02 0.60 9.47
N ARG A 119 8.34 -0.14 10.37
CA ARG A 119 8.95 -1.22 11.15
C ARG A 119 8.98 -2.56 10.41
N VAL A 120 7.95 -2.87 9.63
CA VAL A 120 7.81 -4.21 8.99
C VAL A 120 8.50 -4.26 7.63
N LEU A 121 8.45 -3.18 6.83
CA LEU A 121 9.05 -3.14 5.50
C LEU A 121 10.55 -2.77 5.55
N THR A 122 11.34 -3.56 6.29
CA THR A 122 12.77 -3.30 6.49
C THR A 122 13.61 -3.54 5.24
N MET A 123 14.76 -2.88 5.15
CA MET A 123 15.76 -3.13 4.12
C MET A 123 16.25 -4.58 4.19
N GLY A 124 16.44 -5.21 3.03
CA GLY A 124 16.76 -6.63 2.88
C GLY A 124 15.53 -7.53 2.83
N PHE A 125 14.50 -7.23 3.62
CA PHE A 125 13.24 -7.99 3.62
C PHE A 125 12.25 -7.51 2.55
N ALA A 126 11.95 -6.21 2.50
CA ALA A 126 10.93 -5.64 1.62
C ALA A 126 11.50 -4.96 0.38
N TYR A 127 12.74 -4.47 0.46
CA TYR A 127 13.44 -3.84 -0.66
C TYR A 127 14.97 -3.91 -0.49
N THR A 128 15.70 -3.73 -1.59
CA THR A 128 17.14 -3.42 -1.60
C THR A 128 17.43 -2.27 -2.58
N SER A 129 18.69 -1.84 -2.69
CA SER A 129 19.13 -0.89 -3.72
C SER A 129 18.86 -1.41 -5.14
N GLU A 130 19.01 -2.72 -5.36
CA GLU A 130 18.85 -3.40 -6.65
C GLU A 130 17.41 -3.88 -6.87
N GLN A 131 16.72 -4.29 -5.82
CA GLN A 131 15.37 -4.87 -5.88
C GLN A 131 14.32 -3.87 -5.36
N ARG A 132 13.82 -3.06 -6.29
CA ARG A 132 12.78 -2.05 -6.05
C ARG A 132 11.87 -1.86 -7.28
N TYR A 133 10.71 -1.24 -7.08
CA TYR A 133 9.72 -1.00 -8.14
C TYR A 133 9.38 -2.30 -8.89
N SER A 134 9.29 -2.31 -10.22
CA SER A 134 8.99 -3.53 -11.00
C SER A 134 9.98 -4.70 -10.79
N GLN A 135 11.16 -4.48 -10.18
CA GLN A 135 12.10 -5.53 -9.81
C GLN A 135 12.15 -5.78 -8.29
N GLY A 136 11.18 -5.25 -7.54
CA GLY A 136 11.08 -5.36 -6.09
C GLY A 136 10.83 -6.79 -5.61
N ILE A 137 11.08 -7.00 -4.32
CA ILE A 137 11.00 -8.31 -3.66
C ILE A 137 9.57 -8.88 -3.74
N PHE A 138 8.55 -8.02 -3.65
CA PHE A 138 7.14 -8.41 -3.63
C PHE A 138 6.45 -8.38 -5.01
N LYS A 139 7.21 -8.47 -6.12
CA LYS A 139 6.67 -8.42 -7.50
C LYS A 139 5.62 -9.47 -7.87
N GLU A 140 5.61 -10.61 -7.18
CA GLU A 140 4.61 -11.66 -7.37
C GLU A 140 3.38 -11.51 -6.45
N LYS A 141 3.36 -10.47 -5.61
CA LYS A 141 2.28 -10.20 -4.65
C LYS A 141 1.48 -8.99 -5.10
N THR A 142 0.21 -8.98 -4.70
CA THR A 142 -0.72 -7.90 -5.00
C THR A 142 -1.04 -7.10 -3.73
N ALA A 143 -1.18 -5.78 -3.84
CA ALA A 143 -1.58 -4.94 -2.71
C ALA A 143 -2.69 -3.95 -3.07
N MET A 144 -3.55 -3.61 -2.12
CA MET A 144 -4.65 -2.67 -2.31
C MET A 144 -4.84 -1.78 -1.08
N LEU A 145 -5.09 -0.49 -1.31
CA LEU A 145 -5.56 0.43 -0.29
C LEU A 145 -7.09 0.39 -0.24
N SER A 146 -7.67 0.14 0.93
CA SER A 146 -9.10 0.22 1.19
C SER A 146 -9.36 1.22 2.30
N PHE A 147 -9.96 2.36 2.00
CA PHE A 147 -10.02 3.44 2.99
C PHE A 147 -11.29 4.29 2.93
N THR A 148 -11.62 4.86 4.08
CA THR A 148 -12.72 5.83 4.21
C THR A 148 -12.19 7.25 4.26
N THR A 149 -12.91 8.19 3.68
CA THR A 149 -12.61 9.63 3.80
C THR A 149 -13.63 10.34 4.69
N GLY A 150 -13.25 11.51 5.23
CA GLY A 150 -14.23 12.47 5.77
C GLY A 150 -14.94 13.28 4.69
N SER A 151 -14.23 13.62 3.61
CA SER A 151 -14.73 14.46 2.51
C SER A 151 -15.43 13.64 1.42
N SER A 152 -16.38 14.27 0.71
CA SER A 152 -17.00 13.69 -0.48
C SER A 152 -16.02 13.56 -1.64
N GLU A 153 -16.35 12.69 -2.59
CA GLU A 153 -15.58 12.49 -3.83
C GLU A 153 -15.34 13.79 -4.60
N SER A 154 -16.36 14.64 -4.69
CA SER A 154 -16.28 15.94 -5.39
C SER A 154 -15.23 16.90 -4.83
N MET A 155 -14.83 16.75 -3.56
CA MET A 155 -13.77 17.58 -2.99
C MET A 155 -12.39 17.17 -3.48
N PHE A 156 -12.26 15.94 -3.98
CA PHE A 156 -11.02 15.33 -4.46
C PHE A 156 -10.92 15.23 -6.00
N SER A 157 -11.81 15.93 -6.72
CA SER A 157 -11.67 16.12 -8.16
C SER A 157 -10.54 17.09 -8.49
N SER A 158 -10.16 17.18 -9.76
CA SER A 158 -9.12 18.13 -10.24
C SER A 158 -9.46 19.61 -10.00
N ASN A 159 -10.73 19.94 -9.74
CA ASN A 159 -11.20 21.27 -9.34
C ASN A 159 -11.75 21.33 -7.90
N GLY A 160 -11.57 20.26 -7.14
CA GLY A 160 -12.00 20.17 -5.74
C GLY A 160 -10.98 20.81 -4.80
N ILE A 161 -11.43 21.27 -3.63
CA ILE A 161 -10.59 21.99 -2.66
C ILE A 161 -9.47 21.13 -2.07
N ASN A 162 -9.64 19.80 -2.03
CA ASN A 162 -8.63 18.87 -1.53
C ASN A 162 -7.59 18.49 -2.60
N GLY A 163 -7.83 18.86 -3.87
CA GLY A 163 -7.01 18.48 -5.01
C GLY A 163 -7.27 17.06 -5.50
N ASP A 164 -6.65 16.72 -6.64
CA ASP A 164 -6.82 15.43 -7.31
C ASP A 164 -6.34 14.26 -6.44
N ILE A 165 -7.23 13.31 -6.15
CA ILE A 165 -6.92 12.09 -5.37
C ILE A 165 -5.73 11.30 -5.95
N ASN A 166 -5.51 11.35 -7.26
CA ASN A 166 -4.39 10.65 -7.88
C ASN A 166 -3.04 11.14 -7.36
N ILE A 167 -2.93 12.44 -7.03
CA ILE A 167 -1.74 13.04 -6.44
C ILE A 167 -1.58 12.57 -5.00
N THR A 168 -2.67 12.57 -4.23
CA THR A 168 -2.67 12.13 -2.82
C THR A 168 -2.22 10.68 -2.66
N LEU A 169 -2.62 9.80 -3.58
CA LEU A 169 -2.34 8.36 -3.47
C LEU A 169 -0.95 7.96 -3.98
N TRP A 170 -0.34 8.77 -4.85
CA TRP A 170 0.95 8.45 -5.45
C TRP A 170 2.05 8.09 -4.43
N PRO A 171 2.27 8.83 -3.32
CA PRO A 171 3.30 8.47 -2.35
C PRO A 171 3.07 7.10 -1.69
N LEU A 172 1.81 6.70 -1.47
CA LEU A 172 1.49 5.41 -0.86
C LEU A 172 1.59 4.28 -1.89
N GLN A 173 0.95 4.44 -3.04
CA GLN A 173 0.88 3.40 -4.06
C GLN A 173 2.23 3.22 -4.77
N ASN A 174 2.87 4.30 -5.25
CA ASN A 174 4.17 4.21 -5.90
C ASN A 174 5.32 4.13 -4.88
N GLY A 175 5.33 5.06 -3.91
CA GLY A 175 6.48 5.26 -3.02
C GLY A 175 6.65 4.21 -1.92
N ILE A 176 5.60 3.45 -1.58
CA ILE A 176 5.65 2.39 -0.56
C ILE A 176 5.37 1.03 -1.20
N LEU A 177 4.18 0.86 -1.77
CA LEU A 177 3.74 -0.46 -2.25
C LEU A 177 4.52 -0.89 -3.49
N HIS A 178 4.46 -0.09 -4.56
CA HIS A 178 5.18 -0.40 -5.79
C HIS A 178 6.69 -0.41 -5.57
N TYR A 179 7.22 0.49 -4.72
CA TYR A 179 8.64 0.49 -4.35
C TYR A 179 9.12 -0.87 -3.81
N CYS A 180 8.34 -1.53 -2.95
CA CYS A 180 8.64 -2.89 -2.46
C CYS A 180 8.38 -4.00 -3.51
N GLY A 181 7.77 -3.66 -4.64
CA GLY A 181 7.50 -4.54 -5.75
C GLY A 181 6.04 -4.88 -5.99
N PHE A 182 5.12 -4.53 -5.08
CA PHE A 182 3.74 -4.96 -5.21
C PHE A 182 3.12 -4.57 -6.56
N GLN A 183 2.31 -5.48 -7.10
CA GLN A 183 1.32 -5.17 -8.11
C GLN A 183 0.16 -4.46 -7.41
N VAL A 184 0.03 -3.15 -7.59
CA VAL A 184 -0.94 -2.34 -6.83
C VAL A 184 -2.28 -2.33 -7.54
N LEU A 185 -3.34 -2.80 -6.89
CA LEU A 185 -4.71 -2.71 -7.42
C LEU A 185 -5.27 -1.30 -7.26
N ALA A 186 -6.31 -1.00 -8.04
CA ALA A 186 -7.12 0.20 -7.81
C ALA A 186 -7.59 0.25 -6.34
N PRO A 187 -7.56 1.41 -5.68
CA PRO A 187 -7.98 1.53 -4.29
C PRO A 187 -9.49 1.30 -4.16
N GLN A 188 -9.93 0.85 -2.98
CA GLN A 188 -11.33 0.92 -2.59
C GLN A 188 -11.52 2.19 -1.75
N ILE A 189 -12.26 3.17 -2.28
CA ILE A 189 -12.49 4.44 -1.59
C ILE A 189 -13.95 4.53 -1.15
N PHE A 190 -14.16 4.67 0.15
CA PHE A 190 -15.47 4.91 0.75
C PHE A 190 -15.59 6.40 1.08
N TRP A 191 -16.29 7.14 0.22
CA TRP A 191 -16.41 8.58 0.32
C TRP A 191 -17.40 9.00 1.42
N ALA A 192 -16.91 9.67 2.47
CA ALA A 192 -17.72 10.30 3.51
C ALA A 192 -18.81 9.40 4.16
N PRO A 193 -18.54 8.13 4.56
CA PRO A 193 -19.57 7.22 5.06
C PRO A 193 -20.27 7.71 6.35
N HIS A 194 -19.66 8.64 7.09
CA HIS A 194 -20.27 9.25 8.26
C HIS A 194 -21.40 10.24 7.90
N HIS A 195 -21.34 10.85 6.72
CA HIS A 195 -22.26 11.91 6.30
C HIS A 195 -23.46 11.43 5.47
N ILE A 196 -23.61 10.11 5.31
CA ILE A 196 -24.67 9.48 4.51
C ILE A 196 -25.60 8.61 5.37
N SER A 197 -26.71 8.18 4.78
CA SER A 197 -27.71 7.35 5.46
C SER A 197 -27.20 5.92 5.75
N SER A 198 -27.92 5.18 6.60
CA SER A 198 -27.58 3.79 6.90
C SER A 198 -27.76 2.88 5.68
N GLU A 199 -28.76 3.16 4.85
CA GLU A 199 -29.04 2.47 3.59
C GLU A 199 -27.89 2.70 2.62
N ALA A 200 -27.43 3.95 2.49
CA ALA A 200 -26.29 4.28 1.62
C ALA A 200 -24.99 3.61 2.08
N ARG A 201 -24.72 3.57 3.39
CA ARG A 201 -23.59 2.79 3.95
C ARG A 201 -23.71 1.30 3.63
N SER A 202 -24.91 0.74 3.70
CA SER A 202 -25.15 -0.68 3.38
C SER A 202 -24.86 -0.94 1.89
N THR A 203 -25.33 -0.07 0.99
CA THR A 203 -25.03 -0.15 -0.44
C THR A 203 -23.53 -0.08 -0.73
N MET A 204 -22.78 0.78 -0.02
CA MET A 204 -21.31 0.83 -0.14
C MET A 204 -20.65 -0.51 0.24
N LEU A 205 -21.11 -1.13 1.32
CA LEU A 205 -20.59 -2.43 1.76
C LEU A 205 -20.96 -3.55 0.79
N GLU A 206 -22.16 -3.53 0.19
CA GLU A 206 -22.55 -4.51 -0.83
C GLU A 206 -21.77 -4.35 -2.14
N ALA A 207 -21.48 -3.11 -2.55
CA ALA A 207 -20.58 -2.85 -3.67
C ALA A 207 -19.18 -3.38 -3.40
N TRP A 208 -18.70 -3.23 -2.15
CA TRP A 208 -17.42 -3.79 -1.73
C TRP A 208 -17.40 -5.32 -1.76
N ARG A 209 -18.44 -5.98 -1.22
CA ARG A 209 -18.61 -7.43 -1.32
C ARG A 209 -18.62 -7.91 -2.76
N THR A 210 -19.32 -7.21 -3.64
CA THR A 210 -19.39 -7.54 -5.07
C THR A 210 -18.02 -7.47 -5.71
N ARG A 211 -17.25 -6.40 -5.47
CA ARG A 211 -15.89 -6.26 -5.99
C ARG A 211 -14.98 -7.38 -5.50
N LEU A 212 -15.06 -7.70 -4.20
CA LEU A 212 -14.26 -8.77 -3.58
C LEU A 212 -14.43 -10.14 -4.24
N GLN A 213 -15.56 -10.41 -4.90
CA GLN A 213 -15.77 -11.66 -5.67
C GLN A 213 -14.85 -11.78 -6.89
N GLY A 214 -14.41 -10.65 -7.45
CA GLY A 214 -13.52 -10.60 -8.61
C GLY A 214 -12.07 -10.20 -8.29
N LEU A 215 -11.77 -9.86 -7.03
CA LEU A 215 -10.51 -9.20 -6.63
C LEU A 215 -9.26 -9.95 -7.10
N LEU A 216 -9.24 -11.28 -6.99
CA LEU A 216 -8.08 -12.11 -7.32
C LEU A 216 -7.71 -12.11 -8.81
N GLY A 217 -8.62 -11.64 -9.68
CA GLY A 217 -8.40 -11.52 -11.12
C GLY A 217 -8.33 -10.07 -11.62
N GLU A 218 -8.34 -9.07 -10.73
CA GLU A 218 -8.24 -7.66 -11.13
C GLU A 218 -6.87 -7.36 -11.75
N MET A 219 -6.87 -6.54 -12.80
CA MET A 219 -5.62 -6.01 -13.34
C MET A 219 -5.07 -4.90 -12.41
N PRO A 220 -3.76 -4.85 -12.16
CA PRO A 220 -3.16 -3.79 -11.37
C PRO A 220 -3.16 -2.44 -12.11
N LEU A 221 -2.87 -1.38 -11.35
CA LEU A 221 -2.53 -0.06 -11.85
C LEU A 221 -1.21 -0.10 -12.63
N SER A 222 -1.07 0.83 -13.57
CA SER A 222 0.14 0.98 -14.39
C SER A 222 1.14 1.91 -13.70
N PHE A 223 2.39 1.48 -13.61
CA PHE A 223 3.52 2.32 -13.20
C PHE A 223 4.64 2.25 -14.24
N THR A 224 5.48 3.28 -14.31
CA THR A 224 6.65 3.28 -15.18
C THR A 224 7.63 2.20 -14.70
N PRO A 225 7.95 1.18 -15.52
CA PRO A 225 8.88 0.12 -15.13
C PRO A 225 10.29 0.65 -14.81
N SER A 226 10.98 0.01 -13.87
CA SER A 226 12.31 0.43 -13.41
C SER A 226 13.38 0.39 -14.51
N ASP A 227 13.24 -0.50 -15.48
CA ASP A 227 14.12 -0.61 -16.65
C ASP A 227 13.94 0.55 -17.65
N SER A 228 12.93 1.40 -17.47
CA SER A 228 12.78 2.67 -18.19
C SER A 228 13.76 3.74 -17.69
N PHE A 229 14.38 3.53 -16.53
CA PHE A 229 15.33 4.46 -15.91
C PHE A 229 16.77 3.96 -16.05
N ASP A 230 17.71 4.89 -16.09
CA ASP A 230 19.14 4.63 -16.23
C ASP A 230 19.85 4.87 -14.89
N CYS A 231 20.38 3.81 -14.30
CA CYS A 231 21.09 3.87 -13.02
C CYS A 231 22.45 4.59 -13.11
N GLU A 232 23.13 4.51 -14.26
CA GLU A 232 24.41 5.19 -14.48
C GLU A 232 24.22 6.70 -14.65
N ARG A 233 23.02 7.11 -15.07
CA ARG A 233 22.61 8.51 -15.20
C ARG A 233 21.82 9.04 -13.99
N GLY A 234 22.05 8.49 -12.80
CA GLY A 234 21.41 8.98 -11.58
C GLY A 234 19.90 8.71 -11.52
N PHE A 235 19.47 7.56 -12.04
CA PHE A 235 18.08 7.09 -12.05
C PHE A 235 17.11 8.02 -12.80
N GLN A 236 17.59 8.68 -13.86
CA GLN A 236 16.75 9.47 -14.76
C GLN A 236 16.09 8.59 -15.82
N LEU A 237 14.98 9.08 -16.39
CA LEU A 237 14.27 8.37 -17.46
C LEU A 237 15.17 8.29 -18.71
N LYS A 238 15.17 7.14 -19.40
CA LYS A 238 15.97 6.97 -20.61
C LYS A 238 15.45 7.88 -21.72
N GLU A 239 16.35 8.55 -22.44
CA GLU A 239 16.03 9.47 -23.55
C GLU A 239 15.14 8.84 -24.62
N VAL A 240 15.32 7.55 -24.92
CA VAL A 240 14.48 6.82 -25.88
C VAL A 240 13.01 6.77 -25.46
N ILE A 241 12.75 6.70 -24.14
CA ILE A 241 11.39 6.70 -23.59
C ILE A 241 10.83 8.13 -23.59
N GLU A 242 11.66 9.12 -23.24
CA GLU A 242 11.28 10.54 -23.29
C GLU A 242 10.87 10.96 -24.71
N GLU A 243 11.69 10.66 -25.71
CA GLU A 243 11.42 11.04 -27.10
C GLU A 243 10.18 10.32 -27.64
N LYS A 244 10.00 9.03 -27.29
CA LYS A 244 8.80 8.26 -27.67
C LYS A 244 7.50 8.90 -27.14
N HIS A 245 7.55 9.52 -25.96
CA HIS A 245 6.37 10.13 -25.35
C HIS A 245 6.29 11.63 -25.58
N LYS A 246 7.20 12.24 -26.34
CA LYS A 246 7.29 13.69 -26.50
C LYS A 246 6.06 14.32 -27.13
N SER A 247 5.43 13.64 -28.09
CA SER A 247 4.20 14.08 -28.75
C SER A 247 2.92 13.82 -27.94
N GLU A 248 3.00 13.04 -26.86
CA GLU A 248 1.83 12.70 -26.06
C GLU A 248 1.34 13.88 -25.22
N ASP A 249 0.02 13.98 -25.07
CA ASP A 249 -0.65 15.04 -24.31
C ASP A 249 -0.51 14.89 -22.79
N PHE A 250 -0.30 13.64 -22.35
CA PHE A 250 -0.17 13.25 -20.96
C PHE A 250 1.24 12.74 -20.67
N GLY A 251 1.65 12.85 -19.41
CA GLY A 251 2.87 12.19 -18.93
C GLY A 251 2.68 10.68 -18.77
N LEU A 252 3.68 9.99 -18.22
CA LEU A 252 3.62 8.53 -18.05
C LEU A 252 2.74 8.13 -16.85
N THR A 253 2.87 8.88 -15.76
CA THR A 253 2.18 8.64 -14.48
C THR A 253 2.02 9.95 -13.73
N VAL A 254 1.43 9.93 -12.53
CA VAL A 254 1.36 11.10 -11.63
C VAL A 254 2.75 11.64 -11.30
N GLY A 255 3.68 10.78 -10.87
CA GLY A 255 5.03 11.22 -10.47
C GLY A 255 6.01 11.38 -11.62
N THR A 256 5.78 10.71 -12.76
CA THR A 256 6.58 10.86 -13.98
C THR A 256 5.76 11.58 -15.05
N HIS A 257 5.25 12.76 -14.71
CA HIS A 257 4.37 13.53 -15.59
C HIS A 257 5.13 14.37 -16.64
N LEU A 258 6.45 14.52 -16.52
CA LEU A 258 7.33 15.20 -17.49
C LEU A 258 6.90 16.64 -17.84
N GLY A 259 6.29 17.35 -16.89
CA GLY A 259 5.73 18.70 -17.12
C GLY A 259 4.44 18.73 -17.96
N LYS A 260 3.90 17.56 -18.32
CA LYS A 260 2.66 17.39 -19.10
C LYS A 260 1.45 17.21 -18.17
N ARG A 261 0.27 17.05 -18.78
CA ARG A 261 -0.95 16.69 -18.05
C ARG A 261 -0.80 15.33 -17.39
N ILE A 262 -1.31 15.19 -16.16
CA ILE A 262 -1.32 13.91 -15.46
C ILE A 262 -2.36 12.99 -16.13
N PRO A 263 -2.02 11.71 -16.41
CA PRO A 263 -3.00 10.77 -16.95
C PRO A 263 -4.20 10.62 -16.00
N PRO A 264 -5.43 10.83 -16.49
CA PRO A 264 -6.61 10.85 -15.63
C PRO A 264 -6.80 9.49 -14.97
N ASN A 265 -7.15 9.47 -13.69
CA ASN A 265 -7.46 8.24 -12.95
C ASN A 265 -6.30 7.22 -12.83
N SER A 266 -5.05 7.59 -13.15
CA SER A 266 -3.90 6.67 -13.17
C SER A 266 -3.60 5.99 -11.84
N GLN A 267 -4.12 6.48 -10.72
CA GLN A 267 -3.96 5.89 -9.39
C GLN A 267 -5.27 5.33 -8.82
N ILE A 268 -6.37 5.43 -9.55
CA ILE A 268 -7.69 4.95 -9.12
C ILE A 268 -8.35 3.95 -10.08
N LYS A 269 -7.82 3.76 -11.30
CA LYS A 269 -8.36 2.83 -12.29
C LYS A 269 -7.25 2.13 -13.08
N SER A 270 -7.38 0.81 -13.23
CA SER A 270 -6.46 0.00 -14.05
C SER A 270 -6.70 0.21 -15.55
N GLY A 271 -5.65 -0.01 -16.36
CA GLY A 271 -5.75 0.03 -17.82
C GLY A 271 -5.89 1.43 -18.41
N VAL A 272 -5.45 2.44 -17.66
CA VAL A 272 -5.30 3.83 -18.13
C VAL A 272 -3.86 4.10 -18.50
#